data_AF-A0AA90ZBP1-F1
#
_entry.id   AF-A0AA90ZBP1-F1
#
_cell.length_a   1.000
_cell.length_b   1.000
_cell.length_c   1.000
_cell.angle_alpha   90.00
_cell.angle_beta   90.00
_cell.angle_gamma   90.00
#
_symmetry.space_group_name_H-M   'P 1'
#
loop_
_entity.id
_entity.type
_entity.pdbx_description
1 polymer ?
#
loop_
_entity_poly.entity_id
_entity_poly.type
_entity_poly.pdbx_seq_one_letter_code
_entity_poly.pdbx_strand_id
1 'polypeptide(L)'
;MKHCSEDFVPPFVRFTPRTMKMRECTVRTPGPKWASLRYFVDTESGSFRVKEFFLDWFFIGFPKCLLKDFSSSYSETSSVKGQGTVAFIGLNYRGNLSLSATILGTQVEIESPPGSMSQEDLSDLFLDLGYSSDDYVRLSGVPFAERSFFVRNPVSGWYEEERINRLRWQSLRMSVRSPLDDNFDNVSVGIHPQEPDHNISVIASDDFSRVIWLESAHRLSSLTHPYYRVRRGTGFYDKEFRQDGFTAIARSASGPSVIQYSAGDFVRTCAFSPGLRCNEESFALSPQSVKEFCESLLEKIRTAVSKSC
;
A
#
# COMPACT_ATOMS: atom_id res chain seq x y z
N MET A 1 6.63 -17.57 -17.12
CA MET A 1 6.68 -17.84 -15.67
C MET A 1 7.54 -19.08 -15.46
N LYS A 2 8.31 -19.15 -14.38
CA LYS A 2 8.94 -20.41 -13.95
C LYS A 2 8.03 -21.07 -12.90
N HIS A 3 8.18 -22.37 -12.66
CA HIS A 3 7.75 -22.95 -11.39
C HIS A 3 8.53 -22.30 -10.24
N CYS A 4 7.99 -22.35 -9.02
CA CYS A 4 8.64 -21.79 -7.84
C CYS A 4 9.98 -22.49 -7.55
N SER A 5 11.07 -21.90 -8.04
CA SER A 5 12.46 -22.29 -7.76
C SER A 5 12.93 -21.70 -6.44
N GLU A 6 13.75 -22.44 -5.71
CA GLU A 6 14.34 -22.01 -4.43
C GLU A 6 15.17 -20.71 -4.58
N ASP A 7 15.82 -20.53 -5.74
CA ASP A 7 16.58 -19.33 -6.12
C ASP A 7 15.75 -18.02 -6.22
N PHE A 8 14.41 -18.07 -6.14
CA PHE A 8 13.59 -16.87 -6.25
C PHE A 8 13.54 -16.11 -4.93
N VAL A 9 14.23 -14.97 -4.88
CA VAL A 9 14.26 -14.04 -3.74
C VAL A 9 13.30 -12.86 -3.99
N PRO A 10 12.08 -12.86 -3.41
CA PRO A 10 11.12 -11.76 -3.58
C PRO A 10 11.45 -10.51 -2.74
N PRO A 11 11.04 -9.30 -3.19
CA PRO A 11 11.05 -8.07 -2.38
C PRO A 11 9.83 -7.97 -1.42
N PHE A 12 9.14 -9.07 -1.19
CA PHE A 12 7.95 -9.21 -0.35
C PHE A 12 8.02 -10.56 0.39
N VAL A 13 7.24 -10.72 1.47
CA VAL A 13 7.17 -11.96 2.25
C VAL A 13 6.23 -12.93 1.56
N ARG A 14 6.67 -14.16 1.26
CA ARG A 14 5.78 -15.18 0.67
C ARG A 14 4.76 -15.67 1.70
N PHE A 15 3.54 -15.90 1.25
CA PHE A 15 2.51 -16.59 2.03
C PHE A 15 2.16 -17.94 1.38
N THR A 16 1.66 -18.85 2.19
CA THR A 16 1.14 -20.16 1.77
C THR A 16 0.00 -20.58 2.71
N PRO A 17 -1.03 -21.30 2.24
CA PRO A 17 -1.96 -21.96 3.15
C PRO A 17 -1.23 -22.93 4.10
N ARG A 18 -1.70 -23.05 5.33
CA ARG A 18 -1.17 -24.00 6.35
C ARG A 18 -1.87 -25.34 6.29
N THR A 19 -3.16 -25.36 5.95
CA THR A 19 -4.01 -26.56 5.91
C THR A 19 -4.58 -26.83 4.52
N MET A 20 -4.85 -25.80 3.72
CA MET A 20 -5.40 -25.96 2.37
C MET A 20 -4.32 -26.35 1.34
N LYS A 21 -4.72 -27.08 0.29
CA LYS A 21 -3.78 -27.64 -0.70
C LYS A 21 -3.41 -26.61 -1.78
N MET A 22 -2.15 -26.16 -1.76
CA MET A 22 -1.56 -25.36 -2.85
C MET A 22 -1.21 -26.22 -4.08
N ARG A 23 -1.43 -25.69 -5.29
CA ARG A 23 -0.87 -26.20 -6.56
C ARG A 23 -0.38 -25.07 -7.48
N GLU A 24 0.34 -25.46 -8.54
CA GLU A 24 0.74 -24.58 -9.65
C GLU A 24 1.44 -23.27 -9.23
N CYS A 25 2.30 -23.37 -8.21
CA CYS A 25 3.15 -22.27 -7.78
C CYS A 25 4.03 -21.80 -8.96
N THR A 26 3.81 -20.55 -9.36
CA THR A 26 4.44 -19.89 -10.51
C THR A 26 5.01 -18.54 -10.12
N VAL A 27 6.26 -18.29 -10.52
CA VAL A 27 6.96 -17.02 -10.27
C VAL A 27 7.15 -16.22 -11.56
N ARG A 28 7.01 -14.90 -11.41
CA ARG A 28 7.52 -13.88 -12.32
C ARG A 28 8.67 -13.18 -11.62
N THR A 29 9.89 -13.43 -12.09
CA THR A 29 11.08 -12.63 -11.74
C THR A 29 10.91 -11.20 -12.27
N PRO A 30 11.64 -10.21 -11.71
CA PRO A 30 11.75 -8.88 -12.32
C PRO A 30 12.13 -8.94 -13.80
N GLY A 31 11.68 -7.93 -14.56
CA GLY A 31 11.88 -7.80 -15.99
C GLY A 31 11.07 -6.60 -16.50
N PRO A 32 10.21 -6.73 -17.52
CA PRO A 32 9.35 -5.62 -17.96
C PRO A 32 8.22 -5.27 -16.96
N LYS A 33 8.03 -6.04 -15.89
CA LYS A 33 7.13 -5.77 -14.76
C LYS A 33 7.69 -6.32 -13.45
N TRP A 34 7.14 -5.86 -12.33
CA TRP A 34 7.52 -6.19 -10.96
C TRP A 34 7.48 -7.70 -10.64
N ALA A 35 8.26 -8.11 -9.64
CA ALA A 35 8.24 -9.49 -9.15
C ALA A 35 6.87 -9.88 -8.59
N SER A 36 6.38 -11.08 -8.92
CA SER A 36 5.13 -11.60 -8.33
C SER A 36 5.12 -13.12 -8.27
N LEU A 37 4.57 -13.67 -7.19
CA LEU A 37 4.29 -15.08 -7.02
C LEU A 37 2.78 -15.33 -7.20
N ARG A 38 2.40 -16.48 -7.76
CA ARG A 38 1.01 -16.85 -8.05
C ARG A 38 0.84 -18.36 -7.93
N TYR A 39 -0.17 -18.80 -7.20
CA TYR A 39 -0.54 -20.21 -7.07
C TYR A 39 -2.06 -20.36 -7.10
N PHE A 40 -2.53 -21.61 -7.11
CA PHE A 40 -3.91 -21.94 -6.86
C PHE A 40 -4.04 -22.69 -5.53
N VAL A 41 -5.18 -22.57 -4.87
CA VAL A 41 -5.55 -23.34 -3.69
C VAL A 41 -6.89 -24.00 -3.97
N ASP A 42 -6.95 -25.31 -3.80
CA ASP A 42 -8.17 -26.09 -4.04
C ASP A 42 -8.88 -26.38 -2.71
N THR A 43 -10.21 -26.23 -2.70
CA THR A 43 -11.12 -26.65 -1.63
C THR A 43 -12.18 -27.61 -2.21
N GLU A 44 -13.12 -28.09 -1.39
CA GLU A 44 -14.26 -28.88 -1.87
C GLU A 44 -15.22 -28.05 -2.75
N SER A 45 -15.38 -26.75 -2.45
CA SER A 45 -16.23 -25.81 -3.17
C SER A 45 -15.69 -25.43 -4.56
N GLY A 46 -14.37 -25.43 -4.74
CA GLY A 46 -13.74 -24.97 -5.98
C GLY A 46 -12.25 -24.64 -5.83
N SER A 47 -11.79 -23.60 -6.54
CA SER A 47 -10.38 -23.23 -6.53
C SER A 47 -10.17 -21.72 -6.56
N PHE A 48 -9.31 -21.24 -5.67
CA PHE A 48 -8.83 -19.87 -5.60
C PHE A 48 -7.55 -19.69 -6.40
N ARG A 49 -7.38 -18.51 -7.01
CA ARG A 49 -6.08 -18.04 -7.50
C ARG A 49 -5.53 -16.98 -6.54
N VAL A 50 -4.43 -17.30 -5.86
CA VAL A 50 -3.69 -16.32 -5.03
C VAL A 50 -2.58 -15.68 -5.87
N LYS A 51 -2.35 -14.38 -5.65
CA LYS A 51 -1.28 -13.58 -6.24
C LYS A 51 -0.65 -12.67 -5.17
N GLU A 52 0.68 -12.67 -5.12
CA GLU A 52 1.50 -11.96 -4.14
C GLU A 52 2.54 -11.09 -4.83
N PHE A 53 2.74 -9.88 -4.32
CA PHE A 53 3.73 -8.92 -4.82
C PHE A 53 3.97 -7.79 -3.80
N PHE A 54 5.05 -7.05 -3.98
CA PHE A 54 5.24 -5.75 -3.34
C PHE A 54 4.48 -4.70 -4.16
N LEU A 55 3.53 -3.97 -3.56
CA LEU A 55 2.77 -2.91 -4.22
C LEU A 55 3.54 -1.58 -4.09
N ASP A 56 4.20 -1.16 -5.17
CA ASP A 56 5.14 -0.03 -5.14
C ASP A 56 4.87 1.08 -6.16
N TRP A 57 3.67 1.12 -6.74
CA TRP A 57 3.18 2.16 -7.65
C TRP A 57 1.85 2.81 -7.18
N PHE A 58 1.42 2.50 -5.96
CA PHE A 58 0.18 2.99 -5.37
C PHE A 58 0.36 3.09 -3.84
N PHE A 59 -0.57 3.74 -3.15
CA PHE A 59 -0.52 3.79 -1.68
C PHE A 59 -0.55 2.37 -1.08
N ILE A 60 0.45 2.07 -0.24
CA ILE A 60 0.63 0.72 0.33
C ILE A 60 -0.51 0.42 1.31
N GLY A 61 -1.11 -0.77 1.21
CA GLY A 61 -2.27 -1.15 1.99
C GLY A 61 -3.64 -0.97 1.32
N PHE A 62 -3.69 -0.38 0.12
CA PHE A 62 -4.95 -0.09 -0.56
C PHE A 62 -5.32 -1.23 -1.54
N PRO A 63 -6.58 -1.71 -1.55
CA PRO A 63 -6.96 -2.91 -2.27
C PRO A 63 -7.12 -2.69 -3.79
N LYS A 64 -6.00 -2.46 -4.48
CA LYS A 64 -5.96 -1.96 -5.87
C LYS A 64 -6.72 -2.81 -6.87
N CYS A 65 -6.86 -4.12 -6.65
CA CYS A 65 -7.65 -5.00 -7.53
C CYS A 65 -9.18 -4.80 -7.42
N LEU A 66 -9.67 -4.29 -6.29
CA LEU A 66 -11.09 -3.97 -6.05
C LEU A 66 -11.45 -2.53 -6.48
N LEU A 67 -10.44 -1.68 -6.72
CA LEU A 67 -10.58 -0.25 -7.01
C LEU A 67 -10.65 0.03 -8.52
N LYS A 68 -11.73 0.69 -8.94
CA LYS A 68 -11.95 1.20 -10.31
C LYS A 68 -11.21 2.52 -10.54
N ASP A 69 -11.18 3.38 -9.53
CA ASP A 69 -10.29 4.54 -9.44
C ASP A 69 -9.80 4.69 -7.99
N PHE A 70 -9.00 5.71 -7.69
CA PHE A 70 -8.49 5.97 -6.34
C PHE A 70 -9.59 6.04 -5.25
N SER A 71 -10.81 6.41 -5.63
CA SER A 71 -11.92 6.76 -4.74
C SER A 71 -13.03 5.70 -4.69
N SER A 72 -13.11 4.83 -5.68
CA SER A 72 -14.31 4.04 -5.99
C SER A 72 -13.96 2.59 -6.33
N SER A 73 -14.70 1.63 -5.79
CA SER A 73 -14.56 0.20 -6.11
C SER A 73 -15.53 -0.29 -7.20
N TYR A 74 -15.35 -1.51 -7.68
CA TYR A 74 -16.24 -2.14 -8.67
C TYR A 74 -17.57 -2.64 -8.08
N SER A 75 -17.63 -2.85 -6.75
CA SER A 75 -18.83 -3.15 -5.98
C SER A 75 -18.77 -2.45 -4.62
N GLU A 76 -19.85 -2.52 -3.84
CA GLU A 76 -19.74 -2.40 -2.38
C GLU A 76 -18.74 -3.44 -1.85
N THR A 77 -18.01 -3.09 -0.79
CA THR A 77 -16.97 -3.93 -0.18
C THR A 77 -17.27 -4.24 1.28
N SER A 78 -16.95 -5.46 1.71
CA SER A 78 -16.93 -5.88 3.11
C SER A 78 -15.50 -5.90 3.66
N SER A 79 -15.35 -6.08 4.97
CA SER A 79 -14.05 -6.08 5.66
C SER A 79 -13.96 -7.29 6.60
N VAL A 80 -12.90 -8.09 6.50
CA VAL A 80 -12.60 -9.20 7.43
C VAL A 80 -11.29 -8.92 8.18
N LYS A 81 -11.22 -9.31 9.46
CA LYS A 81 -10.02 -9.11 10.32
C LYS A 81 -9.29 -10.43 10.51
N GLY A 82 -7.97 -10.41 10.38
CA GLY A 82 -7.12 -11.60 10.46
C GLY A 82 -5.66 -11.25 10.15
N GLN A 83 -4.72 -12.17 10.41
CA GLN A 83 -3.29 -11.98 10.12
C GLN A 83 -2.68 -10.65 10.64
N GLY A 84 -3.21 -10.13 11.78
CA GLY A 84 -2.79 -8.83 12.34
C GLY A 84 -3.27 -7.59 11.57
N THR A 85 -4.10 -7.75 10.53
CA THR A 85 -4.50 -6.69 9.60
C THR A 85 -6.01 -6.73 9.28
N VAL A 86 -6.44 -5.95 8.29
CA VAL A 86 -7.78 -5.99 7.70
C VAL A 86 -7.65 -6.34 6.22
N ALA A 87 -8.42 -7.31 5.77
CA ALA A 87 -8.63 -7.61 4.36
C ALA A 87 -9.99 -7.10 3.89
N PHE A 88 -10.09 -6.74 2.61
CA PHE A 88 -11.30 -6.24 1.98
C PHE A 88 -11.80 -7.24 0.95
N ILE A 89 -13.11 -7.46 0.90
CA ILE A 89 -13.74 -8.40 -0.05
C ILE A 89 -14.72 -7.63 -0.92
N GLY A 90 -14.75 -7.92 -2.21
CA GLY A 90 -15.65 -7.34 -3.19
C GLY A 90 -15.43 -7.91 -4.57
N LEU A 91 -16.07 -7.32 -5.60
CA LEU A 91 -15.80 -7.66 -6.98
C LEU A 91 -14.54 -6.94 -7.48
N ASN A 92 -13.76 -7.61 -8.32
CA ASN A 92 -12.67 -6.98 -9.06
C ASN A 92 -13.10 -6.52 -10.46
N TYR A 93 -12.16 -5.97 -11.22
CA TYR A 93 -12.40 -5.42 -12.58
C TYR A 93 -12.97 -6.40 -13.63
N ARG A 94 -13.02 -7.70 -13.33
CA ARG A 94 -13.60 -8.77 -14.17
C ARG A 94 -15.00 -9.21 -13.72
N GLY A 95 -15.50 -8.69 -12.59
CA GLY A 95 -16.69 -9.21 -11.91
C GLY A 95 -16.41 -10.43 -11.03
N ASN A 96 -15.15 -10.80 -10.81
CA ASN A 96 -14.77 -11.95 -10.00
C ASN A 96 -14.72 -11.55 -8.51
N LEU A 97 -15.37 -12.34 -7.64
CA LEU A 97 -15.30 -12.13 -6.18
C LEU A 97 -13.84 -12.33 -5.73
N SER A 98 -13.32 -11.36 -4.99
CA SER A 98 -11.91 -11.26 -4.65
C SER A 98 -11.71 -10.70 -3.24
N LEU A 99 -10.66 -11.16 -2.57
CA LEU A 99 -10.14 -10.62 -1.32
C LEU A 99 -8.79 -9.93 -1.57
N SER A 100 -8.57 -8.81 -0.90
CA SER A 100 -7.34 -8.02 -1.00
C SER A 100 -6.86 -7.58 0.38
N ALA A 101 -5.59 -7.88 0.70
CA ALA A 101 -4.97 -7.58 1.98
C ALA A 101 -3.52 -7.12 1.79
N THR A 102 -3.01 -6.27 2.68
CA THR A 102 -1.55 -6.06 2.83
C THR A 102 -1.09 -6.61 4.17
N ILE A 103 -0.09 -7.50 4.13
CA ILE A 103 0.45 -8.23 5.28
C ILE A 103 1.98 -8.20 5.17
N LEU A 104 2.67 -7.66 6.17
CA LEU A 104 4.16 -7.57 6.19
C LEU A 104 4.75 -6.96 4.89
N GLY A 105 4.17 -5.85 4.42
CA GLY A 105 4.49 -5.19 3.15
C GLY A 105 4.05 -5.90 1.87
N THR A 106 3.47 -7.10 1.97
CA THR A 106 3.05 -7.91 0.83
C THR A 106 1.59 -7.67 0.50
N GLN A 107 1.32 -7.26 -0.74
CA GLN A 107 -0.04 -7.21 -1.27
C GLN A 107 -0.46 -8.61 -1.72
N VAL A 108 -1.42 -9.18 -1.01
CA VAL A 108 -2.07 -10.45 -1.33
C VAL A 108 -3.37 -10.15 -2.06
N GLU A 109 -3.60 -10.84 -3.17
CA GLU A 109 -4.86 -10.85 -3.93
C GLU A 109 -5.34 -12.29 -4.08
N ILE A 110 -6.49 -12.62 -3.49
CA ILE A 110 -7.18 -13.90 -3.67
C ILE A 110 -8.36 -13.65 -4.61
N GLU A 111 -8.54 -14.47 -5.65
CA GLU A 111 -9.65 -14.36 -6.59
C GLU A 111 -10.31 -15.73 -6.79
N SER A 112 -11.64 -15.77 -6.71
CA SER A 112 -12.47 -16.92 -7.11
C SER A 112 -13.16 -16.65 -8.45
N PRO A 113 -13.41 -17.67 -9.29
CA PRO A 113 -14.26 -17.53 -10.46
C PRO A 113 -15.71 -17.13 -10.07
N PRO A 114 -16.46 -16.46 -10.96
CA PRO A 114 -17.83 -16.02 -10.67
C PRO A 114 -18.74 -17.18 -10.23
N GLY A 115 -19.48 -16.97 -9.14
CA GLY A 115 -20.45 -17.94 -8.62
C GLY A 115 -19.88 -19.24 -8.07
N SER A 116 -18.54 -19.38 -7.94
CA SER A 116 -17.91 -20.62 -7.47
C SER A 116 -17.67 -20.68 -5.96
N MET A 117 -17.46 -19.54 -5.29
CA MET A 117 -17.07 -19.46 -3.87
C MET A 117 -17.81 -18.31 -3.17
N SER A 118 -17.93 -18.40 -1.84
CA SER A 118 -18.54 -17.38 -0.96
C SER A 118 -17.54 -16.34 -0.44
N GLN A 119 -17.97 -15.40 0.41
CA GLN A 119 -17.05 -14.49 1.12
C GLN A 119 -16.39 -15.19 2.31
N GLU A 120 -17.05 -16.21 2.84
CA GLU A 120 -16.65 -17.08 3.92
C GLU A 120 -15.48 -17.96 3.46
N ASP A 121 -15.59 -18.67 2.32
CA ASP A 121 -14.48 -19.46 1.76
C ASP A 121 -13.21 -18.59 1.54
N LEU A 122 -13.38 -17.33 1.08
CA LEU A 122 -12.28 -16.38 0.89
C LEU A 122 -11.65 -15.96 2.24
N SER A 123 -12.48 -15.76 3.26
CA SER A 123 -12.05 -15.39 4.60
C SER A 123 -11.28 -16.52 5.27
N ASP A 124 -11.74 -17.76 5.12
CA ASP A 124 -11.09 -18.95 5.68
C ASP A 124 -9.70 -19.17 5.05
N LEU A 125 -9.55 -19.03 3.74
CA LEU A 125 -8.22 -19.09 3.11
C LEU A 125 -7.31 -17.95 3.60
N PHE A 126 -7.83 -16.72 3.74
CA PHE A 126 -7.06 -15.60 4.30
C PHE A 126 -6.60 -15.86 5.75
N LEU A 127 -7.42 -16.53 6.56
CA LEU A 127 -7.09 -16.94 7.93
C LEU A 127 -6.13 -18.14 7.98
N ASP A 128 -6.16 -19.04 6.99
CA ASP A 128 -5.24 -20.18 6.87
C ASP A 128 -3.81 -19.78 6.44
N LEU A 129 -3.59 -18.58 5.90
CA LEU A 129 -2.25 -18.18 5.44
C LEU A 129 -1.20 -18.22 6.57
N GLY A 130 -0.06 -18.86 6.30
CA GLY A 130 1.21 -18.72 7.00
C GLY A 130 2.18 -17.88 6.15
N TYR A 131 3.20 -17.29 6.79
CA TYR A 131 4.22 -16.48 6.12
C TYR A 131 5.60 -17.15 6.20
N SER A 132 6.45 -16.91 5.21
CA SER A 132 7.85 -17.35 5.24
C SER A 132 8.64 -16.56 6.29
N SER A 133 9.09 -17.24 7.34
CA SER A 133 9.93 -16.65 8.39
C SER A 133 11.27 -16.16 7.84
N ASP A 134 11.84 -16.86 6.85
CA ASP A 134 13.10 -16.48 6.22
C ASP A 134 12.96 -15.19 5.41
N ASP A 135 11.85 -15.02 4.66
CA ASP A 135 11.57 -13.76 3.97
C ASP A 135 11.31 -12.62 4.96
N TYR A 136 10.60 -12.89 6.05
CA TYR A 136 10.33 -11.91 7.10
C TYR A 136 11.63 -11.39 7.72
N VAL A 137 12.53 -12.29 8.16
CA VAL A 137 13.84 -11.92 8.72
C VAL A 137 14.70 -11.19 7.69
N ARG A 138 14.72 -11.65 6.43
CA ARG A 138 15.49 -11.05 5.33
C ARG A 138 15.00 -9.66 4.91
N LEU A 139 13.71 -9.36 5.06
CA LEU A 139 13.12 -8.10 4.65
C LEU A 139 12.93 -7.11 5.81
N SER A 140 13.00 -7.58 7.06
CA SER A 140 12.94 -6.73 8.25
C SER A 140 14.01 -5.63 8.18
N GLY A 141 13.59 -4.35 8.28
CA GLY A 141 14.50 -3.21 8.18
C GLY A 141 15.01 -2.89 6.77
N VAL A 142 14.48 -3.54 5.72
CA VAL A 142 14.76 -3.19 4.31
C VAL A 142 13.76 -2.12 3.84
N PRO A 143 14.20 -0.89 3.52
CA PRO A 143 13.30 0.25 3.26
C PRO A 143 12.72 0.26 1.84
N PHE A 144 11.76 1.15 1.57
CA PHE A 144 10.96 1.13 0.34
C PHE A 144 11.79 1.30 -0.93
N ALA A 145 12.78 2.20 -0.92
CA ALA A 145 13.70 2.40 -2.05
C ALA A 145 14.47 1.12 -2.43
N GLU A 146 14.72 0.25 -1.45
CA GLU A 146 15.46 -1.01 -1.60
C GLU A 146 14.53 -2.20 -1.87
N ARG A 147 13.23 -2.11 -1.57
CA ARG A 147 12.21 -3.09 -2.00
C ARG A 147 11.68 -2.82 -3.42
N SER A 148 11.38 -1.56 -3.75
CA SER A 148 10.62 -1.16 -4.96
C SER A 148 11.27 -1.59 -6.29
N PHE A 149 10.44 -2.13 -7.17
CA PHE A 149 10.76 -2.37 -8.58
C PHE A 149 10.85 -1.06 -9.37
N PHE A 150 9.90 -0.14 -9.23
CA PHE A 150 9.83 1.09 -10.03
C PHE A 150 10.90 2.12 -9.68
N VAL A 151 11.41 2.11 -8.44
CA VAL A 151 12.62 2.87 -8.04
C VAL A 151 13.85 2.42 -8.84
N ARG A 152 13.96 1.11 -9.14
CA ARG A 152 15.11 0.52 -9.87
C ARG A 152 14.93 0.45 -11.38
N ASN A 153 13.70 0.51 -11.88
CA ASN A 153 13.35 0.25 -13.28
C ASN A 153 12.55 1.44 -13.82
N PRO A 154 13.19 2.53 -14.26
CA PRO A 154 12.51 3.78 -14.50
C PRO A 154 11.69 3.84 -15.81
N VAL A 155 11.43 2.70 -16.46
CA VAL A 155 10.60 2.62 -17.67
C VAL A 155 9.19 2.19 -17.28
N SER A 156 8.21 3.05 -17.53
CA SER A 156 6.80 2.77 -17.26
C SER A 156 5.88 3.22 -18.41
N GLY A 157 4.61 2.83 -18.34
CA GLY A 157 3.59 3.26 -19.31
C GLY A 157 2.27 3.70 -18.68
N TRP A 158 2.23 3.83 -17.35
CA TRP A 158 1.05 4.20 -16.57
C TRP A 158 1.44 5.30 -15.59
N TYR A 159 0.60 6.33 -15.44
CA TYR A 159 0.94 7.51 -14.61
C TYR A 159 1.23 7.14 -13.14
N GLU A 160 0.61 6.08 -12.61
CA GLU A 160 0.84 5.62 -11.24
C GLU A 160 2.28 5.09 -11.05
N GLU A 161 2.79 4.38 -12.06
CA GLU A 161 4.18 3.92 -12.15
C GLU A 161 5.14 5.10 -12.40
N GLU A 162 4.71 6.09 -13.20
CA GLU A 162 5.45 7.33 -13.52
C GLU A 162 5.71 8.21 -12.28
N ARG A 163 4.78 8.28 -11.34
CA ARG A 163 4.93 9.06 -10.11
C ARG A 163 6.08 8.59 -9.23
N ILE A 164 6.52 7.35 -9.40
CA ILE A 164 7.62 6.73 -8.64
C ILE A 164 8.94 6.82 -9.42
N ASN A 165 8.93 6.52 -10.73
CA ASN A 165 10.17 6.44 -11.52
C ASN A 165 10.87 7.79 -11.77
N ARG A 166 10.13 8.91 -11.79
CA ARG A 166 10.67 10.24 -12.04
C ARG A 166 11.40 10.86 -10.85
N LEU A 167 11.30 10.23 -9.68
CA LEU A 167 11.90 10.71 -8.44
C LEU A 167 13.27 10.04 -8.22
N ARG A 168 14.24 10.79 -7.71
CA ARG A 168 15.50 10.23 -7.20
C ARG A 168 15.30 9.79 -5.76
N TRP A 169 15.38 8.49 -5.51
CA TRP A 169 15.10 7.89 -4.21
C TRP A 169 16.37 7.64 -3.39
N GLN A 170 16.25 7.84 -2.08
CA GLN A 170 17.26 7.48 -1.08
C GLN A 170 16.61 6.96 0.21
N SER A 171 17.35 6.12 0.93
CA SER A 171 17.00 5.64 2.28
C SER A 171 17.61 6.57 3.33
N LEU A 172 16.81 7.04 4.29
CA LEU A 172 17.25 7.91 5.39
C LEU A 172 17.31 7.12 6.71
N ARG A 173 18.42 7.22 7.43
CA ARG A 173 18.58 6.65 8.77
C ARG A 173 17.98 7.60 9.81
N MET A 174 16.67 7.50 10.03
CA MET A 174 15.95 8.31 11.03
C MET A 174 14.78 7.55 11.65
N SER A 175 14.68 7.60 12.97
CA SER A 175 13.53 7.10 13.72
C SER A 175 12.41 8.15 13.76
N VAL A 176 11.20 7.77 13.38
CA VAL A 176 10.00 8.59 13.42
C VAL A 176 8.99 7.94 14.35
N ARG A 177 8.61 8.63 15.43
CA ARG A 177 7.47 8.23 16.26
C ARG A 177 6.18 8.85 15.72
N SER A 178 5.16 8.04 15.51
CA SER A 178 3.81 8.47 15.15
C SER A 178 3.11 9.14 16.34
N PRO A 179 2.01 9.88 16.13
CA PRO A 179 1.20 10.40 17.23
C PRO A 179 0.41 9.33 17.99
N LEU A 180 0.40 8.08 17.49
CA LEU A 180 -0.14 6.90 18.18
C LEU A 180 0.97 5.98 18.74
N ASP A 181 2.18 6.52 18.92
CA ASP A 181 3.35 5.83 19.48
C ASP A 181 3.87 4.62 18.66
N ASP A 182 3.52 4.51 17.38
CA ASP A 182 4.24 3.62 16.45
C ASP A 182 5.65 4.19 16.23
N ASN A 183 6.68 3.33 16.23
CA ASN A 183 8.01 3.70 15.73
C ASN A 183 8.15 3.25 14.28
N PHE A 184 8.74 4.11 13.45
CA PHE A 184 9.13 3.83 12.07
C PHE A 184 10.59 4.20 11.87
N ASP A 185 11.41 3.21 11.54
CA ASP A 185 12.85 3.39 11.34
C ASP A 185 13.26 3.26 9.86
N ASN A 186 12.29 2.98 8.98
CA ASN A 186 12.48 2.82 7.53
C ASN A 186 11.87 4.02 6.81
N VAL A 187 12.68 5.04 6.53
CA VAL A 187 12.28 6.20 5.74
C VAL A 187 12.94 6.14 4.36
N SER A 188 12.15 6.18 3.30
CA SER A 188 12.62 6.38 1.93
C SER A 188 12.02 7.64 1.34
N VAL A 189 12.82 8.43 0.65
CA VAL A 189 12.40 9.72 0.08
C VAL A 189 12.80 9.81 -1.38
N GLY A 190 11.81 9.99 -2.25
CA GLY A 190 11.96 10.29 -3.66
C GLY A 190 11.76 11.78 -3.92
N ILE A 191 12.73 12.44 -4.57
CA ILE A 191 12.69 13.88 -4.90
C ILE A 191 12.80 14.07 -6.42
N HIS A 192 11.94 14.90 -7.02
CA HIS A 192 11.98 15.15 -8.46
C HIS A 192 13.19 16.07 -8.82
N PRO A 193 14.10 15.66 -9.72
CA PRO A 193 15.38 16.35 -9.89
C PRO A 193 15.31 17.76 -10.49
N GLN A 194 14.20 18.14 -11.14
CA GLN A 194 13.96 19.49 -11.68
C GLN A 194 12.85 20.26 -10.94
N GLU A 195 12.11 19.61 -10.05
CA GLU A 195 11.09 20.25 -9.20
C GLU A 195 11.18 19.67 -7.78
N PRO A 196 12.18 20.03 -6.95
CA PRO A 196 12.41 19.37 -5.65
C PRO A 196 11.22 19.46 -4.67
N ASP A 197 10.36 20.46 -4.87
CA ASP A 197 9.07 20.62 -4.18
C ASP A 197 8.06 19.50 -4.49
N HIS A 198 8.23 18.76 -5.58
CA HIS A 198 7.58 17.47 -5.78
C HIS A 198 8.45 16.34 -5.21
N ASN A 199 7.96 15.73 -4.15
CA ASN A 199 8.60 14.61 -3.48
C ASN A 199 7.57 13.66 -2.86
N ILE A 200 7.97 12.40 -2.68
CA ILE A 200 7.21 11.36 -2.00
C ILE A 200 8.10 10.76 -0.91
N SER A 201 7.57 10.59 0.29
CA SER A 201 8.23 9.93 1.41
C SER A 201 7.42 8.72 1.85
N VAL A 202 8.06 7.56 1.95
CA VAL A 202 7.47 6.33 2.48
C VAL A 202 8.13 6.03 3.82
N ILE A 203 7.35 6.04 4.89
CA ILE A 203 7.77 5.87 6.28
C ILE A 203 7.13 4.58 6.80
N ALA A 204 7.94 3.58 7.14
CA ALA A 204 7.46 2.23 7.44
C ALA A 204 8.08 1.63 8.71
N SER A 205 7.35 0.70 9.32
CA SER A 205 7.89 -0.21 10.34
C SER A 205 8.80 -1.25 9.69
N ASP A 206 9.73 -1.86 10.45
CA ASP A 206 10.72 -2.82 9.92
C ASP A 206 10.08 -3.96 9.13
N ASP A 207 8.95 -4.47 9.61
CA ASP A 207 8.15 -5.53 9.01
C ASP A 207 7.26 -5.06 7.84
N PHE A 208 7.14 -3.75 7.59
CA PHE A 208 6.16 -3.12 6.70
C PHE A 208 4.69 -3.52 7.02
N SER A 209 4.35 -3.86 8.27
CA SER A 209 2.94 -3.99 8.69
C SER A 209 2.22 -2.64 8.70
N ARG A 210 2.97 -1.55 8.90
CA ARG A 210 2.47 -0.17 9.02
C ARG A 210 3.27 0.75 8.11
N VAL A 211 2.57 1.50 7.25
CA VAL A 211 3.19 2.45 6.30
C VAL A 211 2.42 3.78 6.24
N ILE A 212 3.14 4.88 6.44
CA ILE A 212 2.70 6.25 6.11
C ILE A 212 3.33 6.64 4.76
N TRP A 213 2.51 7.13 3.84
CA TRP A 213 2.92 7.63 2.53
C TRP A 213 2.61 9.12 2.45
N LEU A 214 3.64 9.95 2.50
CA LEU A 214 3.56 11.42 2.43
C LEU A 214 3.95 11.91 1.03
N GLU A 215 3.19 12.87 0.51
CA GLU A 215 3.44 13.49 -0.80
C GLU A 215 3.43 15.02 -0.70
N SER A 216 4.44 15.65 -1.29
CA SER A 216 4.50 17.06 -1.59
C SER A 216 4.33 17.27 -3.09
N ALA A 217 3.53 18.27 -3.46
CA ALA A 217 3.49 18.80 -4.82
C ALA A 217 3.21 20.30 -4.80
N HIS A 218 3.90 21.05 -5.64
CA HIS A 218 3.57 22.45 -5.90
C HIS A 218 2.30 22.55 -6.77
N ARG A 219 1.40 23.50 -6.46
CA ARG A 219 0.14 23.70 -7.21
C ARG A 219 0.36 24.12 -8.66
N LEU A 220 1.50 24.76 -8.94
CA LEU A 220 1.93 25.16 -10.28
C LEU A 220 3.02 24.23 -10.86
N SER A 221 3.11 22.98 -10.36
CA SER A 221 4.01 21.96 -10.93
C SER A 221 3.71 21.72 -12.41
N SER A 222 4.75 21.59 -13.22
CA SER A 222 4.62 21.30 -14.66
C SER A 222 4.33 19.82 -14.94
N LEU A 223 4.42 18.97 -13.93
CA LEU A 223 4.35 17.52 -14.05
C LEU A 223 2.94 17.01 -14.32
N THR A 224 2.86 15.96 -15.14
CA THR A 224 1.67 15.13 -15.32
C THR A 224 1.31 14.42 -14.01
N HIS A 225 0.05 14.52 -13.58
CA HIS A 225 -0.48 13.81 -12.40
C HIS A 225 0.42 13.93 -11.13
N PRO A 226 0.69 15.15 -10.62
CA PRO A 226 1.63 15.34 -9.52
C PRO A 226 1.14 14.69 -8.21
N TYR A 227 -0.17 14.71 -7.96
CA TYR A 227 -0.82 14.09 -6.80
C TYR A 227 -2.19 13.50 -7.17
N TYR A 228 -2.65 12.50 -6.42
CA TYR A 228 -4.02 12.01 -6.52
C TYR A 228 -5.01 13.06 -6.00
N ARG A 229 -6.06 13.39 -6.76
CA ARG A 229 -7.15 14.26 -6.27
C ARG A 229 -8.05 13.48 -5.31
N VAL A 230 -7.88 13.72 -4.02
CA VAL A 230 -8.60 12.98 -2.98
C VAL A 230 -10.05 13.43 -2.91
N ARG A 231 -10.95 12.44 -2.99
CA ARG A 231 -12.41 12.56 -2.88
C ARG A 231 -12.95 11.22 -2.39
N ARG A 232 -14.08 11.22 -1.69
CA ARG A 232 -14.89 9.99 -1.57
C ARG A 232 -15.48 9.60 -2.92
N GLY A 233 -15.52 8.30 -3.18
CA GLY A 233 -16.26 7.67 -4.28
C GLY A 233 -17.23 6.63 -3.72
N THR A 234 -17.62 5.65 -4.54
CA THR A 234 -18.62 4.62 -4.18
C THR A 234 -17.98 3.30 -3.76
N GLY A 235 -18.63 2.54 -2.88
CA GLY A 235 -18.31 1.15 -2.59
C GLY A 235 -17.15 0.84 -1.64
N PHE A 236 -16.21 1.79 -1.43
CA PHE A 236 -15.05 1.57 -0.56
C PHE A 236 -15.06 2.47 0.70
N TYR A 237 -14.76 3.76 0.58
CA TYR A 237 -14.64 4.65 1.75
C TYR A 237 -16.02 4.96 2.38
N ASP A 238 -16.20 4.52 3.62
CA ASP A 238 -17.41 4.76 4.42
C ASP A 238 -17.39 6.10 5.16
N LYS A 239 -16.19 6.66 5.44
CA LYS A 239 -16.01 7.94 6.12
C LYS A 239 -15.38 9.00 5.21
N GLU A 240 -15.86 10.24 5.37
CA GLU A 240 -15.30 11.44 4.76
C GLU A 240 -15.49 12.65 5.66
N PHE A 241 -14.48 13.52 5.73
CA PHE A 241 -14.52 14.84 6.34
C PHE A 241 -13.96 15.87 5.33
N ARG A 242 -14.58 17.04 5.23
CA ARG A 242 -14.11 18.16 4.41
C ARG A 242 -14.25 19.49 5.14
N GLN A 243 -13.24 20.33 5.00
CA GLN A 243 -13.18 21.72 5.47
C GLN A 243 -12.32 22.52 4.46
N ASP A 244 -12.32 23.85 4.50
CA ASP A 244 -11.67 24.68 3.47
C ASP A 244 -10.22 24.27 3.15
N GLY A 245 -10.02 23.76 1.93
CA GLY A 245 -8.73 23.28 1.46
C GLY A 245 -8.20 21.99 2.11
N PHE A 246 -9.03 21.25 2.86
CA PHE A 246 -8.73 19.99 3.55
C PHE A 246 -9.80 18.92 3.23
N THR A 247 -9.38 17.70 2.92
CA THR A 247 -10.24 16.52 2.72
C THR A 247 -9.60 15.30 3.36
N ALA A 248 -10.37 14.55 4.14
CA ALA A 248 -9.98 13.25 4.68
C ALA A 248 -11.01 12.17 4.30
N ILE A 249 -10.56 10.98 3.92
CA ILE A 249 -11.39 9.81 3.66
C ILE A 249 -10.82 8.57 4.36
N ALA A 250 -11.67 7.67 4.83
CA ALA A 250 -11.25 6.46 5.54
C ALA A 250 -12.18 5.27 5.31
N ARG A 251 -11.66 4.06 5.58
CA ARG A 251 -12.39 2.79 5.54
C ARG A 251 -12.46 2.16 6.94
N SER A 252 -13.68 1.84 7.37
CA SER A 252 -13.94 1.25 8.68
C SER A 252 -13.85 -0.30 8.65
N ALA A 253 -13.46 -0.96 9.73
CA ALA A 253 -12.87 -0.44 10.97
C ALA A 253 -11.37 -0.81 11.01
N SER A 254 -10.48 0.19 10.95
CA SER A 254 -9.01 0.05 10.79
C SER A 254 -8.53 -0.31 9.37
N GLY A 255 -9.32 0.02 8.34
CA GLY A 255 -8.83 0.03 6.95
C GLY A 255 -7.99 1.28 6.65
N PRO A 256 -7.58 1.48 5.38
CA PRO A 256 -6.72 2.60 5.02
C PRO A 256 -7.45 3.95 5.11
N SER A 257 -6.68 5.03 5.21
CA SER A 257 -7.17 6.40 5.14
C SER A 257 -6.25 7.30 4.31
N VAL A 258 -6.80 8.38 3.77
CA VAL A 258 -6.04 9.42 3.06
C VAL A 258 -6.53 10.79 3.47
N ILE A 259 -5.58 11.67 3.75
CA ILE A 259 -5.77 13.07 4.07
C ILE A 259 -5.06 13.90 3.00
N GLN A 260 -5.72 14.91 2.45
CA GLN A 260 -5.16 15.85 1.52
C GLN A 260 -5.48 17.27 1.96
N TYR A 261 -4.48 18.14 1.99
CA TYR A 261 -4.68 19.52 2.41
C TYR A 261 -3.79 20.53 1.69
N SER A 262 -4.16 21.80 1.84
CA SER A 262 -3.47 22.96 1.28
C SER A 262 -2.47 23.55 2.27
N ALA A 263 -1.25 23.81 1.80
CA ALA A 263 -0.18 24.44 2.58
C ALA A 263 0.49 25.54 1.74
N GLY A 264 -0.09 26.75 1.75
CA GLY A 264 0.31 27.81 0.81
C GLY A 264 0.15 27.36 -0.64
N ASP A 265 1.22 27.49 -1.42
CA ASP A 265 1.27 27.07 -2.83
C ASP A 265 1.43 25.55 -3.04
N PHE A 266 1.38 24.75 -1.96
CA PHE A 266 1.49 23.30 -2.03
C PHE A 266 0.15 22.59 -1.84
N VAL A 267 0.07 21.40 -2.43
CA VAL A 267 -0.82 20.33 -1.98
C VAL A 267 0.01 19.28 -1.25
N ARG A 268 -0.54 18.82 -0.12
CA ARG A 268 0.01 17.78 0.75
C ARG A 268 -0.94 16.60 0.72
N THR A 269 -0.42 15.39 0.57
CA THR A 269 -1.21 14.16 0.70
C THR A 269 -0.53 13.24 1.69
N CYS A 270 -1.29 12.66 2.61
CA CYS A 270 -0.81 11.68 3.58
C CYS A 270 -1.77 10.49 3.57
N ALA A 271 -1.28 9.32 3.18
CA ALA A 271 -2.02 8.07 3.18
C ALA A 271 -1.48 7.11 4.24
N PHE A 272 -2.38 6.40 4.91
CA PHE A 272 -2.07 5.47 5.98
C PHE A 272 -2.55 4.07 5.57
N SER A 273 -1.70 3.06 5.77
CA SER A 273 -2.04 1.65 5.55
C SER A 273 -3.17 1.18 6.50
N PRO A 274 -3.82 0.03 6.23
CA PRO A 274 -4.59 -0.68 7.26
C PRO A 274 -3.78 -0.85 8.55
N GLY A 275 -4.47 -0.95 9.68
CA GLY A 275 -3.85 -1.03 11.01
C GLY A 275 -3.32 0.32 11.52
N LEU A 276 -2.70 1.14 10.69
CA LEU A 276 -2.35 2.53 11.04
C LEU A 276 -3.59 3.39 11.15
N ARG A 277 -4.00 3.60 12.40
CA ARG A 277 -5.11 4.48 12.72
C ARG A 277 -4.65 5.94 12.62
N CYS A 278 -5.27 6.68 11.71
CA CYS A 278 -6.02 7.84 12.19
C CYS A 278 -7.43 7.33 12.41
N ASN A 279 -7.78 7.05 13.67
CA ASN A 279 -9.04 6.40 14.01
C ASN A 279 -10.25 7.35 13.91
N GLU A 280 -11.42 6.74 13.98
CA GLU A 280 -12.63 7.29 14.61
C GLU A 280 -13.34 6.09 15.23
N GLU A 281 -13.85 6.12 16.45
CA GLU A 281 -14.55 7.17 17.22
C GLU A 281 -14.42 8.66 16.83
N SER A 282 -13.45 9.53 17.18
CA SER A 282 -11.99 9.50 17.47
C SER A 282 -11.01 10.01 16.38
N PHE A 283 -11.35 11.06 15.60
CA PHE A 283 -10.37 12.03 15.04
C PHE A 283 -9.68 12.74 16.23
N ALA A 284 -8.91 11.97 17.02
CA ALA A 284 -8.30 12.39 18.28
C ALA A 284 -7.16 13.38 18.02
N LEU A 285 -6.48 13.19 16.89
CA LEU A 285 -5.90 14.28 16.15
C LEU A 285 -7.02 14.95 15.34
N SER A 286 -7.29 16.22 15.63
CA SER A 286 -8.10 17.06 14.74
C SER A 286 -7.49 17.11 13.33
N PRO A 287 -8.26 17.52 12.30
CA PRO A 287 -7.71 17.84 10.96
C PRO A 287 -6.43 18.68 10.99
N GLN A 288 -6.38 19.66 11.90
CA GLN A 288 -5.21 20.52 12.13
C GLN A 288 -4.06 19.74 12.80
N SER A 289 -4.33 18.87 13.76
CA SER A 289 -3.31 18.08 14.46
C SER A 289 -2.68 16.99 13.58
N VAL A 290 -3.43 16.38 12.65
CA VAL A 290 -2.82 15.47 11.66
C VAL A 290 -1.95 16.25 10.67
N LYS A 291 -2.41 17.43 10.22
CA LYS A 291 -1.62 18.35 9.40
C LYS A 291 -0.34 18.81 10.10
N GLU A 292 -0.39 19.12 11.39
CA GLU A 292 0.79 19.47 12.21
C GLU A 292 1.79 18.32 12.28
N PHE A 293 1.33 17.08 12.48
CA PHE A 293 2.19 15.90 12.39
C PHE A 293 2.82 15.74 10.99
N CYS A 294 2.03 15.90 9.92
CA CYS A 294 2.50 15.77 8.54
C CYS A 294 3.56 16.82 8.18
N GLU A 295 3.35 18.11 8.49
CA GLU A 295 4.37 19.14 8.27
C GLU A 295 5.60 18.94 9.17
N SER A 296 5.42 18.54 10.45
CA SER A 296 6.54 18.22 11.34
C SER A 296 7.40 17.06 10.82
N LEU A 297 6.77 16.03 10.23
CA LEU A 297 7.45 14.90 9.63
C LEU A 297 8.16 15.30 8.33
N LEU A 298 7.50 16.07 7.45
CA LEU A 298 8.13 16.60 6.23
C LEU A 298 9.35 17.47 6.54
N GLU A 299 9.30 18.29 7.59
CA GLU A 299 10.43 19.15 7.96
C GLU A 299 11.59 18.39 8.61
N LYS A 300 11.30 17.37 9.43
CA LYS A 300 12.31 16.40 9.90
C LYS A 300 12.99 15.69 8.72
N ILE A 301 12.20 15.27 7.73
CA ILE A 301 12.68 14.61 6.51
C ILE A 301 13.58 15.56 5.69
N ARG A 302 13.15 16.79 5.42
CA ARG A 302 13.97 17.81 4.75
C ARG A 302 15.30 18.06 5.47
N THR A 303 15.25 18.16 6.80
CA THR A 303 16.43 18.34 7.67
C THR A 303 17.36 17.11 7.67
N ALA A 304 16.85 15.91 7.42
CA ALA A 304 17.65 14.70 7.26
C ALA A 304 18.27 14.60 5.85
N VAL A 305 17.50 14.94 4.80
CA VAL A 305 17.98 15.03 3.41
C VAL A 305 19.13 16.03 3.29
N SER A 306 18.98 17.25 3.83
CA SER A 306 20.02 18.29 3.72
C SER A 306 21.30 18.02 4.51
N LYS A 307 21.31 16.99 5.37
CA LYS A 307 22.50 16.47 6.08
C LYS A 307 23.10 15.22 5.44
N SER A 308 22.47 14.70 4.38
CA SER A 308 22.87 13.47 3.67
C SER A 308 23.49 13.76 2.28
N CYS A 309 23.54 15.03 1.89
CA CYS A 309 24.14 15.55 0.66
C CYS A 309 25.45 16.30 0.96
#